data_AF-A0A553DV74-F1
#
_entry.id   AF-A0A553DV74-F1
#
_cell.length_a   1.000
_cell.length_b   1.000
_cell.length_c   1.000
_cell.angle_alpha   90.00
_cell.angle_beta   90.00
_cell.angle_gamma   90.00
#
_symmetry.space_group_name_H-M   'P 1'
#
loop_
_entity.id
_entity.type
_entity.pdbx_description
1 polymer ?
#
loop_
_entity_poly.entity_id
_entity_poly.type
_entity_poly.pdbx_seq_one_letter_code
_entity_poly.pdbx_strand_id
1 'polypeptide(L)'
;MKNYILLLLILLGLPLATSSCNSKDKTAPVEAKIAVVAPQATPKITIDSLALQQFYAQYPKLAVYQKEATKLYQKQHFDAIWMDEKGIIEFGNTLYSKSKDLDKEGVLVSFPYEQELDAIFLETQDNNLSTTDTELMITNLYLFYAAKVYKGIDEATTKGIGWLLPRKAISYASVLDSIMTQPKAVEKNEKVVLKQYYKLRAVLAKYRAIEQQGGWKTIELAPYFRTYKRGDSAQAIAQIRSRLFATNDLPTDSKSTVYDAVLEQAVQKYQVRNGNKPEAVITPKLIKNLNIPVAARIKQIMVNMERCRWISPSVLDAPAYIMINIPSYQLYFVKNNQTVLRSNVVVGTAMTKTVIFSGKMSYIVFSPYWNVPTSIINKEVKPGMAKNKNYLDSHHMEWNNGQVRQKPGKNNSLGLVKFMFPNSHSIYLHDTPSKSLFDRENRAFSHGCIRVEKPKELAFEILKNDKKWPQAKILAAMNAGKETTASLQNKIPVYIGYFTTWVDENDGIHFYDDVYNRDERLAKLLFLPN
;
A
#
# COMPACT_ATOMS: atom_id res chain seq x y z
N MET A 1 -20.82 38.54 36.72
CA MET A 1 -20.78 39.94 36.21
C MET A 1 -21.34 39.95 34.80
N LYS A 2 -22.16 40.95 34.44
CA LYS A 2 -22.70 41.30 33.09
C LYS A 2 -22.77 40.13 32.07
N ASN A 3 -23.88 39.38 31.99
CA ASN A 3 -25.11 39.68 31.23
C ASN A 3 -24.88 39.98 29.73
N TYR A 4 -25.51 39.19 28.84
CA TYR A 4 -26.35 39.71 27.75
C TYR A 4 -27.45 38.71 27.33
N ILE A 5 -28.55 39.26 26.79
CA ILE A 5 -29.93 38.76 26.68
C ILE A 5 -30.54 39.48 25.47
N LEU A 6 -31.38 38.95 24.56
CA LEU A 6 -32.08 37.64 24.38
C LEU A 6 -32.18 37.40 22.83
N LEU A 7 -32.92 36.52 22.13
CA LEU A 7 -33.94 35.46 22.33
C LEU A 7 -33.87 34.50 21.10
N LEU A 8 -34.84 33.59 20.93
CA LEU A 8 -35.13 32.82 19.70
C LEU A 8 -36.46 33.29 19.03
N LEU A 9 -36.83 32.58 17.94
CA LEU A 9 -38.17 32.41 17.29
C LEU A 9 -38.24 33.04 15.88
N ILE A 10 -38.44 32.33 14.76
CA ILE A 10 -39.32 31.20 14.34
C ILE A 10 -40.67 31.66 13.75
N LEU A 11 -40.69 31.71 12.41
CA LEU A 11 -41.71 31.25 11.43
C LEU A 11 -43.21 31.64 11.49
N LEU A 12 -43.78 31.61 10.27
CA LEU A 12 -45.19 31.42 9.85
C LEU A 12 -46.15 32.63 9.88
N GLY A 13 -46.92 32.77 8.77
CA GLY A 13 -48.05 33.70 8.65
C GLY A 13 -48.29 34.28 7.26
N LEU A 14 -48.85 33.52 6.31
CA LEU A 14 -49.68 34.11 5.24
C LEU A 14 -51.06 34.44 5.83
N PRO A 15 -51.73 35.50 5.33
CA PRO A 15 -52.89 35.23 4.47
C PRO A 15 -53.00 36.16 3.23
N LEU A 16 -53.93 35.80 2.34
CA LEU A 16 -54.31 36.51 1.11
C LEU A 16 -55.54 37.41 1.32
N ALA A 17 -55.79 38.33 0.37
CA ALA A 17 -57.06 39.06 0.13
C ALA A 17 -57.49 40.07 1.24
N THR A 18 -58.34 41.09 1.05
CA THR A 18 -58.91 41.89 -0.08
C THR A 18 -59.64 43.09 0.55
N SER A 19 -59.90 44.26 -0.06
CA SER A 19 -59.39 45.02 -1.22
C SER A 19 -60.15 46.36 -1.27
N SER A 20 -59.56 47.48 -1.73
CA SER A 20 -60.34 48.66 -2.18
C SER A 20 -59.58 49.60 -3.12
N CYS A 21 -60.30 50.17 -4.09
CA CYS A 21 -59.90 51.32 -4.91
C CYS A 21 -60.39 52.63 -4.21
N ASN A 22 -60.29 53.87 -4.70
CA ASN A 22 -59.78 54.52 -5.92
C ASN A 22 -59.57 56.04 -5.58
N SER A 23 -58.92 56.94 -6.34
CA SER A 23 -58.15 56.91 -7.60
C SER A 23 -57.17 58.10 -7.61
N LYS A 24 -56.20 58.13 -8.54
CA LYS A 24 -55.81 59.31 -9.37
C LYS A 24 -54.63 59.00 -10.29
N ASP A 25 -54.73 59.44 -11.55
CA ASP A 25 -53.84 59.06 -12.65
C ASP A 25 -52.47 59.76 -12.62
N LYS A 26 -51.41 59.00 -12.97
CA LYS A 26 -50.13 59.53 -13.48
C LYS A 26 -49.50 58.59 -14.51
N THR A 27 -49.44 59.07 -15.75
CA THR A 27 -48.37 58.86 -16.76
C THR A 27 -47.54 57.55 -16.70
N ALA A 28 -47.77 56.64 -17.64
CA ALA A 28 -46.92 55.47 -17.87
C ALA A 28 -45.62 55.83 -18.64
N PRO A 29 -44.45 55.31 -18.25
CA PRO A 29 -43.25 55.27 -19.09
C PRO A 29 -43.39 54.23 -20.20
N VAL A 30 -42.71 54.44 -21.34
CA VAL A 30 -42.58 53.42 -22.39
C VAL A 30 -41.49 52.44 -21.99
N GLU A 31 -41.87 51.17 -21.74
CA GLU A 31 -40.90 50.10 -21.54
C GLU A 31 -40.17 49.77 -22.85
N ALA A 32 -38.94 50.27 -22.98
CA ALA A 32 -38.03 49.79 -24.01
C ALA A 32 -37.70 48.31 -23.74
N LYS A 33 -38.17 47.41 -24.61
CA LYS A 33 -37.82 45.99 -24.55
C LYS A 33 -36.32 45.80 -24.80
N ILE A 34 -35.53 45.80 -23.73
CA ILE A 34 -34.18 45.25 -23.76
C ILE A 34 -34.33 43.77 -24.07
N ALA A 35 -34.02 43.39 -25.31
CA ALA A 35 -33.91 41.99 -25.67
C ALA A 35 -32.77 41.39 -24.83
N VAL A 36 -33.13 40.57 -23.84
CA VAL A 36 -32.17 39.70 -23.18
C VAL A 36 -31.67 38.74 -24.26
N VAL A 37 -30.49 39.03 -24.80
CA VAL A 37 -29.75 38.11 -25.65
C VAL A 37 -29.50 36.88 -24.80
N ALA A 38 -30.25 35.80 -25.07
CA ALA A 38 -29.99 34.51 -24.46
C ALA A 38 -28.51 34.18 -24.73
N PRO A 39 -27.75 33.68 -23.73
CA PRO A 39 -26.36 33.32 -23.93
C PRO A 39 -26.29 32.37 -25.13
N GLN A 40 -25.62 32.80 -26.20
CA GLN A 40 -25.55 32.01 -27.42
C GLN A 40 -24.95 30.64 -27.07
N ALA A 41 -25.61 29.57 -27.51
CA ALA A 41 -25.14 28.22 -27.25
C ALA A 41 -23.80 28.03 -27.97
N THR A 42 -22.72 28.11 -27.20
CA THR A 42 -21.33 27.92 -27.65
C THR A 42 -21.22 26.60 -28.42
N PRO A 43 -20.70 26.58 -29.67
CA PRO A 43 -20.61 25.37 -30.48
C PRO A 43 -19.76 24.31 -29.78
N LYS A 44 -20.43 23.33 -29.18
CA LYS A 44 -19.77 22.21 -28.50
C LYS A 44 -19.06 21.30 -29.52
N ILE A 45 -17.75 21.14 -29.34
CA ILE A 45 -17.00 20.06 -29.97
C ILE A 45 -17.63 18.74 -29.53
N THR A 46 -18.14 17.97 -30.50
CA THR A 46 -18.91 16.73 -30.27
C THR A 46 -18.16 15.57 -30.90
N ILE A 47 -17.94 14.50 -30.13
CA ILE A 47 -17.13 13.34 -30.50
C ILE A 47 -18.05 12.15 -30.83
N ASP A 48 -18.40 11.99 -32.11
CA ASP A 48 -19.32 10.93 -32.53
C ASP A 48 -18.67 9.52 -32.57
N SER A 49 -19.49 8.50 -32.87
CA SER A 49 -19.04 7.10 -32.91
C SER A 49 -18.17 6.76 -34.13
N LEU A 50 -18.30 7.50 -35.24
CA LEU A 50 -17.49 7.34 -36.44
C LEU A 50 -16.09 7.93 -36.24
N ALA A 51 -16.00 9.13 -35.64
CA ALA A 51 -14.75 9.75 -35.22
C ALA A 51 -13.94 8.84 -34.29
N LEU A 52 -14.59 8.26 -33.26
CA LEU A 52 -13.99 7.24 -32.40
C LEU A 52 -13.48 6.02 -33.20
N GLN A 53 -14.25 5.52 -34.17
CA GLN A 53 -13.83 4.38 -35.00
C GLN A 53 -12.63 4.72 -35.90
N GLN A 54 -12.64 5.88 -36.54
CA GLN A 54 -11.57 6.36 -37.43
C GLN A 54 -10.26 6.59 -36.66
N PHE A 55 -10.32 7.27 -35.51
CA PHE A 55 -9.16 7.50 -34.66
C PHE A 55 -8.46 6.19 -34.27
N TYR A 56 -9.20 5.16 -33.84
CA TYR A 56 -8.58 3.88 -33.44
C TYR A 56 -8.13 3.01 -34.63
N ALA A 57 -8.59 3.29 -35.85
CA ALA A 57 -8.02 2.71 -37.07
C ALA A 57 -6.69 3.39 -37.45
N GLN A 58 -6.58 4.71 -37.25
CA GLN A 58 -5.36 5.50 -37.48
C GLN A 58 -4.28 5.28 -36.41
N TYR A 59 -4.69 5.14 -35.15
CA TYR A 59 -3.81 4.97 -33.98
C TYR A 59 -3.97 3.58 -33.31
N PRO A 60 -3.71 2.46 -34.00
CA PRO A 60 -4.04 1.11 -33.53
C PRO A 60 -3.37 0.71 -32.21
N LYS A 61 -2.20 1.28 -31.85
CA LYS A 61 -1.56 1.00 -30.54
C LYS A 61 -2.43 1.48 -29.35
N LEU A 62 -3.37 2.40 -29.58
CA LEU A 62 -4.29 2.92 -28.56
C LEU A 62 -5.62 2.17 -28.48
N ALA A 63 -5.91 1.23 -29.40
CA ALA A 63 -7.20 0.50 -29.44
C ALA A 63 -7.52 -0.25 -28.12
N VAL A 64 -6.50 -0.59 -27.32
CA VAL A 64 -6.64 -1.13 -25.95
C VAL A 64 -7.45 -0.21 -25.00
N TYR A 65 -7.52 1.09 -25.29
CA TYR A 65 -8.22 2.11 -24.52
C TYR A 65 -9.62 2.45 -25.07
N GLN A 66 -9.94 2.06 -26.32
CA GLN A 66 -11.19 2.40 -27.01
C GLN A 66 -12.44 2.17 -26.16
N LYS A 67 -12.54 0.99 -25.54
CA LYS A 67 -13.70 0.63 -24.70
C LYS A 67 -13.90 1.54 -23.48
N GLU A 68 -12.84 2.15 -22.95
CA GLU A 68 -12.95 3.10 -21.84
C GLU A 68 -13.11 4.54 -22.33
N ALA A 69 -12.55 4.90 -23.50
CA ALA A 69 -12.81 6.18 -24.15
C ALA A 69 -14.29 6.34 -24.56
N THR A 70 -14.88 5.32 -25.19
CA THR A 70 -16.30 5.33 -25.54
C THR A 70 -17.19 5.51 -24.30
N LYS A 71 -16.85 4.91 -23.15
CA LYS A 71 -17.57 5.13 -21.88
C LYS A 71 -17.40 6.54 -21.33
N LEU A 72 -16.21 7.14 -21.48
CA LEU A 72 -15.98 8.54 -21.06
C LEU A 72 -16.92 9.46 -21.85
N TYR A 73 -16.90 9.40 -23.18
CA TYR A 73 -17.77 10.25 -24.00
C TYR A 73 -19.27 9.92 -23.82
N GLN A 74 -19.68 8.65 -23.73
CA GLN A 74 -21.06 8.28 -23.41
C GLN A 74 -21.57 8.92 -22.11
N LYS A 75 -20.70 9.06 -21.10
CA LYS A 75 -21.03 9.72 -19.84
C LYS A 75 -21.07 11.25 -19.96
N GLN A 76 -20.20 11.83 -20.78
CA GLN A 76 -20.17 13.27 -21.07
C GLN A 76 -21.11 13.66 -22.22
N HIS A 77 -22.11 12.81 -22.54
CA HIS A 77 -23.07 13.03 -23.64
C HIS A 77 -22.44 13.29 -25.02
N PHE A 78 -21.22 12.79 -25.23
CA PHE A 78 -20.34 13.01 -26.38
C PHE A 78 -19.80 14.44 -26.56
N ASP A 79 -19.95 15.30 -25.55
CA ASP A 79 -19.22 16.58 -25.45
C ASP A 79 -17.70 16.33 -25.27
N ALA A 80 -16.88 17.24 -25.77
CA ALA A 80 -15.43 17.28 -25.52
C ALA A 80 -15.07 17.49 -24.02
N ILE A 81 -13.89 17.02 -23.66
CA ILE A 81 -13.38 16.90 -22.28
C ILE A 81 -12.12 17.77 -22.07
N TRP A 82 -11.29 17.94 -23.10
CA TRP A 82 -9.97 18.59 -23.01
C TRP A 82 -9.88 19.90 -23.79
N MET A 83 -10.80 20.14 -24.71
CA MET A 83 -10.84 21.34 -25.55
C MET A 83 -12.11 22.18 -25.32
N ASP A 84 -11.94 23.50 -25.26
CA ASP A 84 -13.01 24.50 -25.36
C ASP A 84 -12.77 25.45 -26.56
N GLU A 85 -13.56 26.51 -26.68
CA GLU A 85 -13.46 27.50 -27.78
C GLU A 85 -12.09 28.21 -27.87
N LYS A 86 -11.25 28.12 -26.82
CA LYS A 86 -9.91 28.72 -26.73
C LYS A 86 -8.80 27.70 -26.94
N GLY A 87 -9.14 26.44 -27.25
CA GLY A 87 -8.20 25.34 -27.39
C GLY A 87 -8.13 24.47 -26.13
N ILE A 88 -6.92 24.01 -25.77
CA ILE A 88 -6.73 22.97 -24.74
C ILE A 88 -6.78 23.58 -23.33
N ILE A 89 -7.64 23.03 -22.46
CA ILE A 89 -7.81 23.52 -21.09
C ILE A 89 -6.53 23.31 -20.23
N GLU A 90 -6.40 24.09 -19.15
CA GLU A 90 -5.27 24.03 -18.20
C GLU A 90 -4.96 22.59 -17.73
N PHE A 91 -5.99 21.76 -17.54
CA PHE A 91 -5.81 20.39 -17.10
C PHE A 91 -5.23 19.46 -18.18
N GLY A 92 -5.46 19.71 -19.47
CA GLY A 92 -4.79 18.99 -20.56
C GLY A 92 -3.28 19.21 -20.54
N ASN A 93 -2.87 20.47 -20.41
CA ASN A 93 -1.46 20.87 -20.25
C ASN A 93 -0.83 20.26 -18.97
N THR A 94 -1.59 20.23 -17.87
CA THR A 94 -1.19 19.58 -16.61
C THR A 94 -1.00 18.07 -16.76
N LEU A 95 -1.86 17.39 -17.53
CA LEU A 95 -1.75 15.97 -17.83
C LEU A 95 -0.55 15.67 -18.75
N TYR A 96 -0.32 16.50 -19.77
CA TYR A 96 0.86 16.41 -20.63
C TYR A 96 2.16 16.50 -19.82
N SER A 97 2.30 17.53 -18.98
CA SER A 97 3.43 17.69 -18.05
C SER A 97 3.64 16.45 -17.17
N LYS A 98 2.56 15.91 -16.59
CA LYS A 98 2.62 14.68 -15.77
C LYS A 98 3.02 13.42 -16.58
N SER A 99 2.77 13.40 -17.89
CA SER A 99 3.15 12.28 -18.74
C SER A 99 4.65 12.22 -19.03
N LYS A 100 5.32 13.38 -19.16
CA LYS A 100 6.79 13.48 -19.23
C LYS A 100 7.46 13.11 -17.90
N ASP A 101 6.75 13.31 -16.79
CA ASP A 101 7.16 12.98 -15.41
C ASP A 101 6.83 11.54 -14.96
N LEU A 102 6.50 10.62 -15.86
CA LEU A 102 6.11 9.24 -15.52
C LEU A 102 7.20 8.47 -14.74
N ASP A 103 8.47 8.81 -14.92
CA ASP A 103 9.56 8.25 -14.13
C ASP A 103 9.36 8.53 -12.63
N LYS A 104 8.90 9.73 -12.25
CA LYS A 104 8.63 10.16 -10.86
C LYS A 104 7.52 9.34 -10.23
N GLU A 105 6.55 8.88 -11.03
CA GLU A 105 5.50 7.94 -10.61
C GLU A 105 5.99 6.47 -10.58
N GLY A 106 7.25 6.20 -10.92
CA GLY A 106 7.83 4.85 -10.95
C GLY A 106 7.39 4.03 -12.17
N VAL A 107 7.09 4.68 -13.28
CA VAL A 107 6.67 4.08 -14.56
C VAL A 107 7.76 4.37 -15.60
N LEU A 108 8.22 3.36 -16.35
CA LEU A 108 9.28 3.51 -17.37
C LEU A 108 8.79 3.27 -18.82
N VAL A 109 7.47 3.33 -19.06
CA VAL A 109 6.89 3.21 -20.40
C VAL A 109 6.39 4.56 -20.90
N SER A 110 6.84 4.96 -22.09
CA SER A 110 6.38 6.16 -22.79
C SER A 110 5.03 5.94 -23.48
N PHE A 111 4.42 7.04 -23.94
CA PHE A 111 3.17 7.01 -24.69
C PHE A 111 3.42 6.51 -26.13
N PRO A 112 2.56 5.65 -26.72
CA PRO A 112 2.90 4.98 -28.00
C PRO A 112 2.95 5.87 -29.25
N TYR A 113 2.57 7.14 -29.12
CA TYR A 113 2.47 8.18 -30.16
C TYR A 113 2.94 9.53 -29.56
N GLU A 114 4.17 9.52 -29.03
CA GLU A 114 4.73 10.64 -28.27
C GLU A 114 5.09 11.85 -29.16
N GLN A 115 5.39 11.66 -30.44
CA GLN A 115 5.69 12.74 -31.38
C GLN A 115 4.43 13.53 -31.74
N GLU A 116 3.33 12.83 -32.01
CA GLU A 116 2.02 13.41 -32.28
C GLU A 116 1.46 14.13 -31.04
N LEU A 117 1.75 13.59 -29.84
CA LEU A 117 1.41 14.24 -28.58
C LEU A 117 2.24 15.51 -28.32
N ASP A 118 3.54 15.47 -28.63
CA ASP A 118 4.43 16.63 -28.44
C ASP A 118 4.07 17.78 -29.39
N ALA A 119 3.66 17.47 -30.62
CA ALA A 119 3.16 18.48 -31.57
C ALA A 119 1.90 19.21 -31.06
N ILE A 120 1.00 18.51 -30.33
CA ILE A 120 -0.19 19.12 -29.71
C ILE A 120 0.18 20.19 -28.66
N PHE A 121 1.27 19.98 -27.89
CA PHE A 121 1.55 20.76 -26.68
C PHE A 121 2.78 21.69 -26.74
N LEU A 122 3.64 21.57 -27.75
CA LEU A 122 4.88 22.34 -27.87
C LEU A 122 4.87 23.41 -28.97
N GLU A 123 3.70 23.71 -29.55
CA GLU A 123 3.51 24.72 -30.62
C GLU A 123 4.48 24.55 -31.82
N THR A 124 4.86 23.32 -32.15
CA THR A 124 5.66 23.05 -33.35
C THR A 124 4.83 23.22 -34.61
N GLN A 125 5.47 23.63 -35.71
CA GLN A 125 4.78 23.88 -37.00
C GLN A 125 4.23 22.60 -37.67
N ASP A 126 4.45 21.43 -37.06
CA ASP A 126 4.12 20.11 -37.59
C ASP A 126 2.81 19.51 -37.03
N ASN A 127 2.05 20.24 -36.19
CA ASN A 127 0.78 19.72 -35.67
C ASN A 127 -0.32 19.69 -36.75
N ASN A 128 -0.41 18.55 -37.43
CA ASN A 128 -1.37 18.27 -38.49
C ASN A 128 -2.63 17.51 -38.02
N LEU A 129 -2.85 17.37 -36.70
CA LEU A 129 -4.01 16.66 -36.16
C LEU A 129 -5.27 17.53 -36.23
N SER A 130 -6.43 16.92 -36.50
CA SER A 130 -7.72 17.62 -36.39
C SER A 130 -8.04 17.95 -34.93
N THR A 131 -8.98 18.87 -34.69
CA THR A 131 -9.54 19.15 -33.36
C THR A 131 -10.05 17.85 -32.69
N THR A 132 -10.71 16.99 -33.48
CA THR A 132 -11.26 15.71 -33.06
C THR A 132 -10.16 14.71 -32.67
N ASP A 133 -9.09 14.61 -33.48
CA ASP A 133 -7.95 13.75 -33.18
C ASP A 133 -7.15 14.26 -31.97
N THR A 134 -7.07 15.58 -31.79
CA THR A 134 -6.42 16.22 -30.63
C THR A 134 -7.16 15.87 -29.34
N GLU A 135 -8.47 16.12 -29.29
CA GLU A 135 -9.36 15.77 -28.17
C GLU A 135 -9.32 14.27 -27.84
N LEU A 136 -9.31 13.40 -28.87
CA LEU A 136 -9.16 11.96 -28.70
C LEU A 136 -7.75 11.54 -28.25
N MET A 137 -6.69 12.20 -28.72
CA MET A 137 -5.31 11.92 -28.31
C MET A 137 -5.09 12.24 -26.83
N ILE A 138 -5.60 13.38 -26.35
CA ILE A 138 -5.51 13.75 -24.93
C ILE A 138 -6.37 12.81 -24.05
N THR A 139 -7.56 12.39 -24.51
CA THR A 139 -8.33 11.33 -23.84
C THR A 139 -7.54 10.01 -23.74
N ASN A 140 -6.79 9.64 -24.77
CA ASN A 140 -5.96 8.44 -24.73
C ASN A 140 -4.70 8.61 -23.86
N LEU A 141 -4.12 9.81 -23.79
CA LEU A 141 -3.07 10.13 -22.81
C LEU A 141 -3.60 9.93 -21.38
N TYR A 142 -4.82 10.39 -21.09
CA TYR A 142 -5.44 10.23 -19.77
C TYR A 142 -5.66 8.75 -19.43
N LEU A 143 -6.22 7.98 -20.36
CA LEU A 143 -6.47 6.55 -20.17
C LEU A 143 -5.16 5.75 -20.04
N PHE A 144 -4.12 6.15 -20.77
CA PHE A 144 -2.76 5.62 -20.61
C PHE A 144 -2.21 5.94 -19.21
N TYR A 145 -2.19 7.21 -18.81
CA TYR A 145 -1.70 7.64 -17.50
C TYR A 145 -2.44 6.93 -16.36
N ALA A 146 -3.77 6.93 -16.38
CA ALA A 146 -4.58 6.26 -15.35
C ALA A 146 -4.34 4.74 -15.31
N ALA A 147 -4.15 4.09 -16.46
CA ALA A 147 -3.81 2.68 -16.53
C ALA A 147 -2.40 2.38 -15.98
N LYS A 148 -1.37 3.17 -16.32
CA LYS A 148 0.00 2.90 -15.88
C LYS A 148 0.27 3.35 -14.43
N VAL A 149 -0.23 4.53 -14.04
CA VAL A 149 0.07 5.15 -12.74
C VAL A 149 -0.87 4.69 -11.62
N TYR A 150 -2.17 4.51 -11.89
CA TYR A 150 -3.14 4.15 -10.84
C TYR A 150 -3.49 2.66 -10.82
N LYS A 151 -3.70 2.03 -11.98
CA LYS A 151 -4.02 0.59 -12.06
C LYS A 151 -2.76 -0.28 -11.98
N GLY A 152 -1.69 0.08 -12.69
CA GLY A 152 -0.48 -0.74 -12.83
C GLY A 152 -0.71 -2.02 -13.64
N ILE A 153 0.11 -3.05 -13.39
CA ILE A 153 -0.02 -4.40 -13.96
C ILE A 153 -1.43 -4.96 -13.71
N ASP A 154 -1.96 -5.74 -14.66
CA ASP A 154 -3.33 -6.26 -14.60
C ASP A 154 -3.56 -7.31 -13.49
N GLU A 155 -4.83 -7.62 -13.21
CA GLU A 155 -5.19 -8.51 -12.12
C GLU A 155 -4.77 -9.98 -12.36
N ALA A 156 -4.87 -10.49 -13.59
CA ALA A 156 -4.51 -11.87 -13.92
C ALA A 156 -3.00 -12.09 -13.76
N THR A 157 -2.17 -11.17 -14.27
CA THR A 157 -0.72 -11.20 -14.06
C THR A 157 -0.36 -11.11 -12.57
N THR A 158 -1.01 -10.24 -11.79
CA THR A 158 -0.76 -10.18 -10.34
C THR A 158 -1.12 -11.48 -9.61
N LYS A 159 -2.22 -12.15 -9.99
CA LYS A 159 -2.57 -13.48 -9.47
C LYS A 159 -1.55 -14.54 -9.88
N GLY A 160 -1.05 -14.51 -11.12
CA GLY A 160 -0.01 -15.41 -11.63
C GLY A 160 1.37 -15.28 -10.95
N ILE A 161 1.67 -14.13 -10.34
CA ILE A 161 2.84 -13.96 -9.44
C ILE A 161 2.53 -14.21 -7.96
N GLY A 162 1.32 -14.68 -7.64
CA GLY A 162 0.90 -15.07 -6.30
C GLY A 162 0.59 -13.90 -5.37
N TRP A 163 -0.06 -12.85 -5.90
CA TRP A 163 -0.70 -11.78 -5.13
C TRP A 163 -2.22 -11.99 -5.16
N LEU A 164 -2.80 -12.43 -4.04
CA LEU A 164 -4.22 -12.79 -3.91
C LEU A 164 -4.97 -11.83 -2.96
N LEU A 165 -4.43 -10.64 -2.71
CA LEU A 165 -5.16 -9.54 -2.07
C LEU A 165 -6.20 -8.98 -3.07
N PRO A 166 -7.44 -8.68 -2.62
CA PRO A 166 -8.49 -8.19 -3.49
C PRO A 166 -8.19 -6.78 -4.01
N ARG A 167 -8.26 -6.61 -5.33
CA ARG A 167 -8.09 -5.33 -6.01
C ARG A 167 -9.46 -4.66 -6.18
N LYS A 168 -9.50 -3.33 -6.08
CA LYS A 168 -10.69 -2.54 -6.40
C LYS A 168 -10.66 -2.18 -7.88
N ALA A 169 -11.78 -2.33 -8.58
CA ALA A 169 -11.92 -1.82 -9.94
C ALA A 169 -11.84 -0.28 -9.93
N ILE A 170 -10.90 0.29 -10.67
CA ILE A 170 -10.74 1.74 -10.82
C ILE A 170 -11.63 2.19 -11.98
N SER A 171 -12.61 3.03 -11.69
CA SER A 171 -13.38 3.75 -12.72
C SER A 171 -12.59 4.96 -13.16
N TYR A 172 -12.00 4.92 -14.37
CA TYR A 172 -11.27 6.07 -14.91
C TYR A 172 -12.19 7.29 -15.09
N ALA A 173 -13.48 7.09 -15.36
CA ALA A 173 -14.46 8.17 -15.40
C ALA A 173 -14.67 8.85 -14.03
N SER A 174 -14.67 8.09 -12.93
CA SER A 174 -14.83 8.64 -11.58
C SER A 174 -13.54 9.27 -11.05
N VAL A 175 -12.38 8.78 -11.50
CA VAL A 175 -11.09 9.42 -11.24
C VAL A 175 -11.00 10.76 -11.99
N LEU A 176 -11.52 10.84 -13.21
CA LEU A 176 -11.54 12.06 -14.01
C LEU A 176 -12.37 13.15 -13.33
N ASP A 177 -13.61 12.85 -12.92
CA ASP A 177 -14.48 13.80 -12.17
C ASP A 177 -13.76 14.39 -10.96
N SER A 178 -13.17 13.52 -10.15
CA SER A 178 -12.52 13.87 -8.88
C SER A 178 -11.25 14.71 -9.07
N ILE A 179 -10.65 14.67 -10.26
CA ILE A 179 -9.49 15.49 -10.62
C ILE A 179 -9.98 16.82 -11.22
N MET A 180 -10.87 16.77 -12.22
CA MET A 180 -11.42 17.96 -12.90
C MET A 180 -12.11 18.92 -11.92
N THR A 181 -12.88 18.40 -10.97
CA THR A 181 -13.59 19.22 -9.97
C THR A 181 -12.69 19.76 -8.85
N GLN A 182 -11.52 19.17 -8.61
CA GLN A 182 -10.59 19.58 -7.55
C GLN A 182 -9.10 19.42 -7.94
N PRO A 183 -8.58 20.17 -8.94
CA PRO A 183 -7.20 19.96 -9.43
C PRO A 183 -6.13 20.04 -8.33
N LYS A 184 -6.30 20.97 -7.38
CA LYS A 184 -5.38 21.19 -6.25
C LYS A 184 -5.54 20.16 -5.10
N ALA A 185 -6.60 19.34 -5.11
CA ALA A 185 -6.74 18.23 -4.17
C ALA A 185 -5.91 17.00 -4.56
N VAL A 186 -5.65 16.81 -5.87
CA VAL A 186 -4.79 15.74 -6.41
C VAL A 186 -3.37 15.80 -5.83
N GLU A 187 -2.91 17.00 -5.48
CA GLU A 187 -1.62 17.24 -4.82
C GLU A 187 -1.72 17.07 -3.28
N LYS A 188 -2.88 17.35 -2.69
CA LYS A 188 -3.14 17.34 -1.24
C LYS A 188 -3.78 16.04 -0.72
N ASN A 189 -3.19 14.91 -1.12
CA ASN A 189 -3.40 13.55 -0.59
C ASN A 189 -4.78 12.89 -0.81
N GLU A 190 -4.73 11.58 -1.11
CA GLU A 190 -5.87 10.65 -1.22
C GLU A 190 -6.76 10.92 -2.49
N LYS A 191 -7.51 9.99 -3.08
CA LYS A 191 -7.95 8.64 -2.65
C LYS A 191 -7.76 7.54 -3.73
N VAL A 192 -6.95 7.76 -4.76
CA VAL A 192 -6.90 6.84 -5.93
C VAL A 192 -6.14 5.53 -5.65
N VAL A 193 -4.96 5.62 -5.03
CA VAL A 193 -4.12 4.48 -4.62
C VAL A 193 -3.75 4.56 -3.14
N LEU A 194 -3.23 3.47 -2.57
CA LEU A 194 -2.87 3.38 -1.15
C LEU A 194 -1.92 4.52 -0.74
N LYS A 195 -2.17 5.17 0.41
CA LYS A 195 -1.38 6.30 0.96
C LYS A 195 0.14 6.08 0.94
N GLN A 196 0.57 4.84 1.13
CA GLN A 196 1.97 4.43 1.07
C GLN A 196 2.64 4.69 -0.29
N TYR A 197 1.89 4.68 -1.39
CA TYR A 197 2.37 5.03 -2.73
C TYR A 197 2.99 6.43 -2.77
N TYR A 198 2.27 7.43 -2.26
CA TYR A 198 2.71 8.83 -2.26
C TYR A 198 3.91 9.05 -1.33
N LYS A 199 3.96 8.34 -0.19
CA LYS A 199 5.17 8.32 0.67
C LYS A 199 6.38 7.74 -0.08
N LEU A 200 6.22 6.63 -0.80
CA LEU A 200 7.29 6.04 -1.62
C LEU A 200 7.68 6.95 -2.81
N ARG A 201 6.74 7.67 -3.43
CA ARG A 201 7.00 8.65 -4.49
C ARG A 201 7.94 9.76 -4.01
N ALA A 202 7.70 10.29 -2.81
CA ALA A 202 8.57 11.30 -2.19
C ALA A 202 9.97 10.74 -1.85
N VAL A 203 10.09 9.44 -1.53
CA VAL A 203 11.38 8.77 -1.33
C VAL A 203 12.08 8.50 -2.66
N LEU A 204 11.36 8.10 -3.71
CA LEU A 204 11.91 7.88 -5.06
C LEU A 204 12.59 9.15 -5.59
N ALA A 205 11.95 10.31 -5.45
CA ALA A 205 12.52 11.60 -5.82
C ALA A 205 13.84 11.89 -5.07
N LYS A 206 13.89 11.66 -3.75
CA LYS A 206 15.12 11.82 -2.93
C LYS A 206 16.23 10.86 -3.39
N TYR A 207 15.89 9.61 -3.70
CA TYR A 207 16.86 8.60 -4.12
C TYR A 207 17.37 8.87 -5.54
N ARG A 208 16.55 9.37 -6.47
CA ARG A 208 17.01 9.83 -7.79
C ARG A 208 17.90 11.06 -7.71
N ALA A 209 17.63 12.01 -6.81
CA ALA A 209 18.54 13.14 -6.61
C ALA A 209 19.94 12.68 -6.15
N ILE A 210 20.02 11.65 -5.30
CA ILE A 210 21.30 11.01 -4.93
C ILE A 210 21.95 10.32 -6.14
N GLU A 211 21.18 9.58 -6.94
CA GLU A 211 21.68 8.92 -8.16
C GLU A 211 22.24 9.90 -9.20
N GLN A 212 21.53 11.00 -9.44
CA GLN A 212 21.95 12.10 -10.32
C GLN A 212 23.24 12.80 -9.84
N GLN A 213 23.52 12.77 -8.53
CA GLN A 213 24.76 13.27 -7.93
C GLN A 213 25.91 12.25 -7.99
N GLY A 214 25.80 11.21 -8.81
CA GLY A 214 26.77 10.11 -8.93
C GLY A 214 26.54 8.96 -7.94
N GLY A 215 25.41 8.98 -7.22
CA GLY A 215 25.02 7.94 -6.27
C GLY A 215 25.92 7.90 -5.03
N TRP A 216 26.43 6.71 -4.73
CA TRP A 216 27.31 6.49 -3.59
C TRP A 216 28.39 5.46 -3.90
N LYS A 217 29.61 5.71 -3.42
CA LYS A 217 30.74 4.78 -3.57
C LYS A 217 30.59 3.57 -2.65
N THR A 218 31.15 2.45 -3.08
CA THR A 218 31.33 1.23 -2.28
C THR A 218 32.18 1.54 -1.05
N ILE A 219 31.80 1.00 0.10
CA ILE A 219 32.64 0.95 1.30
C ILE A 219 33.65 -0.18 1.10
N GLU A 220 34.92 0.18 1.05
CA GLU A 220 36.07 -0.71 0.86
C GLU A 220 36.52 -1.24 2.21
N LEU A 221 36.80 -2.54 2.30
CA LEU A 221 37.20 -3.19 3.54
C LEU A 221 38.66 -3.61 3.48
N ALA A 222 39.37 -3.42 4.60
CA ALA A 222 40.70 -3.97 4.78
C ALA A 222 40.68 -5.51 4.70
N PRO A 223 41.75 -6.16 4.22
CA PRO A 223 41.91 -7.61 4.29
C PRO A 223 41.63 -8.15 5.70
N TYR A 224 40.94 -9.28 5.77
CA TYR A 224 40.56 -9.97 7.02
C TYR A 224 39.65 -9.17 7.99
N PHE A 225 38.97 -8.10 7.52
CA PHE A 225 37.94 -7.41 8.30
C PHE A 225 36.93 -8.39 8.92
N ARG A 226 36.69 -8.26 10.24
CA ARG A 226 35.67 -9.02 10.98
C ARG A 226 34.53 -8.13 11.45
N THR A 227 34.83 -7.09 12.21
CA THR A 227 33.88 -6.10 12.74
C THR A 227 34.60 -4.78 13.03
N TYR A 228 33.85 -3.67 13.14
CA TYR A 228 34.30 -2.49 13.89
C TYR A 228 33.47 -2.34 15.16
N LYS A 229 34.11 -1.93 16.27
CA LYS A 229 33.54 -1.58 17.58
C LYS A 229 33.94 -0.15 17.96
N ARG A 230 33.24 0.47 18.91
CA ARG A 230 33.53 1.84 19.37
C ARG A 230 35.02 1.99 19.74
N GLY A 231 35.67 3.01 19.20
CA GLY A 231 37.10 3.30 19.37
C GLY A 231 38.01 2.75 18.27
N ASP A 232 37.56 1.84 17.41
CA ASP A 232 38.33 1.42 16.23
C ASP A 232 38.48 2.58 15.23
N SER A 233 39.53 2.56 14.39
CA SER A 233 39.78 3.58 13.36
C SER A 233 40.15 2.96 12.01
N ALA A 234 39.49 3.39 10.92
CA ALA A 234 39.71 2.89 9.56
C ALA A 234 39.13 3.84 8.49
N GLN A 235 39.68 3.81 7.27
CA GLN A 235 39.10 4.55 6.13
C GLN A 235 37.66 4.12 5.80
N ALA A 236 37.36 2.83 5.96
CA ALA A 236 36.01 2.29 5.83
C ALA A 236 34.99 2.99 6.76
N ILE A 237 35.41 3.40 7.97
CA ILE A 237 34.54 4.08 8.94
C ILE A 237 34.16 5.49 8.45
N ALA A 238 35.08 6.21 7.82
CA ALA A 238 34.76 7.48 7.16
C ALA A 238 33.80 7.27 5.97
N GLN A 239 33.98 6.22 5.17
CA GLN A 239 33.08 5.86 4.07
C GLN A 239 31.67 5.49 4.59
N ILE A 240 31.57 4.77 5.70
CA ILE A 240 30.29 4.44 6.40
C ILE A 240 29.63 5.71 6.92
N ARG A 241 30.41 6.63 7.51
CA ARG A 241 29.92 7.93 7.99
C ARG A 241 29.30 8.76 6.87
N SER A 242 30.01 8.90 5.75
CA SER A 242 29.47 9.53 4.53
C SER A 242 28.23 8.82 4.00
N ARG A 243 28.15 7.48 4.11
CA ARG A 243 26.94 6.76 3.71
C ARG A 243 25.74 7.06 4.59
N LEU A 244 25.90 6.99 5.90
CA LEU A 244 24.81 7.20 6.85
C LEU A 244 24.33 8.66 6.85
N PHE A 245 25.20 9.61 6.50
CA PHE A 245 24.80 10.99 6.18
C PHE A 245 23.95 11.05 4.91
N ALA A 246 24.40 10.46 3.80
CA ALA A 246 23.65 10.42 2.54
C ALA A 246 22.28 9.71 2.65
N THR A 247 22.09 8.82 3.62
CA THR A 247 20.79 8.18 3.91
C THR A 247 20.00 8.81 5.07
N ASN A 248 20.43 9.98 5.57
CA ASN A 248 19.82 10.73 6.68
C ASN A 248 19.69 9.93 8.00
N ASP A 249 20.57 8.94 8.20
CA ASP A 249 20.76 8.25 9.46
C ASP A 249 21.62 9.09 10.42
N LEU A 250 22.68 9.71 9.89
CA LEU A 250 23.60 10.61 10.58
C LEU A 250 23.31 12.07 10.17
N PRO A 251 23.25 13.05 11.11
CA PRO A 251 22.90 14.44 10.77
C PRO A 251 24.05 15.25 10.14
N THR A 252 25.31 14.90 10.43
CA THR A 252 26.50 15.60 9.91
C THR A 252 27.62 14.61 9.62
N ASP A 253 28.26 14.76 8.45
CA ASP A 253 29.40 13.93 8.08
C ASP A 253 30.73 14.60 8.46
N SER A 254 31.23 14.26 9.65
CA SER A 254 32.53 14.75 10.14
C SER A 254 33.76 14.15 9.43
N LYS A 255 33.58 13.26 8.44
CA LYS A 255 34.65 12.50 7.74
C LYS A 255 35.59 11.69 8.64
N SER A 256 35.35 11.64 9.96
CA SER A 256 36.21 10.96 10.93
C SER A 256 36.26 9.45 10.67
N THR A 257 37.49 8.92 10.62
CA THR A 257 37.81 7.49 10.52
C THR A 257 37.59 6.73 11.83
N VAL A 258 37.35 7.40 12.95
CA VAL A 258 37.14 6.78 14.27
C VAL A 258 35.66 6.39 14.43
N TYR A 259 35.38 5.20 14.96
CA TYR A 259 34.03 4.78 15.28
C TYR A 259 33.62 5.34 16.66
N ASP A 260 33.03 6.54 16.64
CA ASP A 260 32.55 7.25 17.83
C ASP A 260 31.10 6.91 18.21
N ALA A 261 30.64 7.43 19.35
CA ALA A 261 29.29 7.19 19.85
C ALA A 261 28.17 7.80 18.99
N VAL A 262 28.46 8.84 18.19
CA VAL A 262 27.48 9.48 17.29
C VAL A 262 27.25 8.57 16.08
N LEU A 263 28.32 7.99 15.54
CA LEU A 263 28.26 7.00 14.47
C LEU A 263 27.62 5.69 14.94
N GLU A 264 27.85 5.28 16.20
CA GLU A 264 27.18 4.09 16.77
C GLU A 264 25.65 4.27 16.85
N GLN A 265 25.18 5.45 17.28
CA GLN A 265 23.75 5.77 17.25
C GLN A 265 23.17 5.76 15.82
N ALA A 266 23.92 6.28 14.84
CA ALA A 266 23.52 6.23 13.42
C ALA A 266 23.49 4.80 12.86
N VAL A 267 24.43 3.93 13.26
CA VAL A 267 24.46 2.50 12.92
C VAL A 267 23.24 1.77 13.49
N GLN A 268 22.93 1.99 14.77
CA GLN A 268 21.77 1.40 15.43
C GLN A 268 20.45 1.88 14.80
N LYS A 269 20.33 3.18 14.49
CA LYS A 269 19.21 3.76 13.73
C LYS A 269 19.05 3.10 12.36
N TYR A 270 20.14 2.94 11.61
CA TYR A 270 20.13 2.24 10.33
C TYR A 270 19.67 0.78 10.46
N GLN A 271 20.18 0.04 11.46
CA GLN A 271 19.78 -1.35 11.69
C GLN A 271 18.28 -1.47 11.97
N VAL A 272 17.77 -0.65 12.90
CA VAL A 272 16.35 -0.62 13.31
C VAL A 272 15.43 -0.27 12.14
N ARG A 273 15.76 0.76 11.32
CA ARG A 273 14.95 1.09 10.13
C ARG A 273 15.08 0.09 8.99
N ASN A 274 16.00 -0.88 9.05
CA ASN A 274 16.05 -1.98 8.08
C ASN A 274 15.55 -3.30 8.71
N GLY A 275 14.78 -3.23 9.81
CA GLY A 275 14.13 -4.37 10.46
C GLY A 275 15.04 -5.27 11.31
N ASN A 276 16.31 -4.91 11.49
CA ASN A 276 17.29 -5.66 12.27
C ASN A 276 17.28 -5.17 13.74
N LYS A 277 17.91 -5.95 14.63
CA LYS A 277 18.16 -5.49 16.01
C LYS A 277 19.28 -4.45 16.01
N PRO A 278 19.25 -3.45 16.93
CA PRO A 278 20.38 -2.54 17.11
C PRO A 278 21.55 -3.30 17.76
N GLU A 279 22.73 -3.19 17.16
CA GLU A 279 23.99 -3.72 17.69
C GLU A 279 25.01 -2.58 17.73
N ALA A 280 25.89 -2.55 18.73
CA ALA A 280 26.96 -1.55 18.80
C ALA A 280 28.12 -1.81 17.82
N VAL A 281 28.10 -2.92 17.08
CA VAL A 281 29.18 -3.35 16.17
C VAL A 281 28.76 -3.26 14.70
N ILE A 282 29.70 -2.84 13.86
CA ILE A 282 29.57 -2.84 12.41
C ILE A 282 30.03 -4.21 11.91
N THR A 283 29.12 -5.00 11.36
CA THR A 283 29.36 -6.37 10.89
C THR A 283 29.48 -6.46 9.36
N PRO A 284 30.02 -7.54 8.78
CA PRO A 284 30.11 -7.70 7.32
C PRO A 284 28.72 -7.75 6.65
N LYS A 285 27.70 -8.22 7.38
CA LYS A 285 26.28 -8.13 6.96
C LYS A 285 25.84 -6.66 6.84
N LEU A 286 26.16 -5.83 7.82
CA LEU A 286 25.84 -4.40 7.76
C LEU A 286 26.55 -3.71 6.59
N ILE A 287 27.84 -3.98 6.39
CA ILE A 287 28.59 -3.44 5.24
C ILE A 287 27.97 -3.88 3.92
N LYS A 288 27.56 -5.16 3.78
CA LYS A 288 26.86 -5.65 2.58
C LYS A 288 25.55 -4.89 2.32
N ASN A 289 24.76 -4.63 3.37
CA ASN A 289 23.48 -3.93 3.26
C ASN A 289 23.65 -2.43 2.96
N LEU A 290 24.72 -1.81 3.48
CA LEU A 290 25.15 -0.48 3.08
C LEU A 290 25.62 -0.49 1.62
N ASN A 291 26.44 -1.43 1.19
CA ASN A 291 26.99 -1.49 -0.18
C ASN A 291 25.97 -1.82 -1.30
N ILE A 292 24.67 -1.92 -1.01
CA ILE A 292 23.63 -2.00 -2.04
C ILE A 292 23.59 -0.66 -2.83
N PRO A 293 23.72 -0.66 -4.18
CA PRO A 293 23.71 0.56 -5.00
C PRO A 293 22.42 1.38 -4.93
N VAL A 294 22.49 2.67 -5.23
CA VAL A 294 21.31 3.57 -5.24
C VAL A 294 20.27 3.12 -6.27
N ALA A 295 20.71 2.76 -7.49
CA ALA A 295 19.88 2.15 -8.54
C ALA A 295 19.12 0.91 -8.05
N ALA A 296 19.76 0.05 -7.23
CA ALA A 296 19.12 -1.13 -6.67
C ALA A 296 18.06 -0.77 -5.61
N ARG A 297 18.27 0.30 -4.83
CA ARG A 297 17.25 0.83 -3.91
C ARG A 297 16.10 1.52 -4.66
N ILE A 298 16.38 2.23 -5.75
CA ILE A 298 15.38 2.83 -6.65
C ILE A 298 14.50 1.74 -7.27
N LYS A 299 15.12 0.68 -7.81
CA LYS A 299 14.44 -0.54 -8.28
C LYS A 299 13.52 -1.12 -7.19
N GLN A 300 14.01 -1.22 -5.95
CA GLN A 300 13.25 -1.71 -4.79
C GLN A 300 12.07 -0.79 -4.41
N ILE A 301 12.24 0.54 -4.46
CA ILE A 301 11.18 1.53 -4.20
C ILE A 301 10.07 1.38 -5.26
N MET A 302 10.43 1.38 -6.55
CA MET A 302 9.48 1.29 -7.67
C MET A 302 8.69 -0.03 -7.65
N VAL A 303 9.35 -1.15 -7.34
CA VAL A 303 8.71 -2.47 -7.13
C VAL A 303 7.66 -2.44 -6.01
N ASN A 304 7.84 -1.62 -4.97
CA ASN A 304 6.87 -1.49 -3.88
C ASN A 304 5.83 -0.38 -4.11
N MET A 305 6.13 0.63 -4.93
CA MET A 305 5.14 1.56 -5.47
C MET A 305 4.12 0.83 -6.34
N GLU A 306 4.57 -0.06 -7.22
CA GLU A 306 3.69 -0.92 -8.02
C GLU A 306 2.75 -1.75 -7.12
N ARG A 307 3.27 -2.39 -6.07
CA ARG A 307 2.46 -3.15 -5.10
C ARG A 307 1.41 -2.29 -4.37
N CYS A 308 1.65 -0.99 -4.20
CA CYS A 308 0.67 -0.07 -3.61
C CYS A 308 -0.52 0.23 -4.55
N ARG A 309 -0.36 0.11 -5.88
CA ARG A 309 -1.46 0.21 -6.87
C ARG A 309 -2.44 -0.96 -6.75
N TRP A 310 -1.99 -2.09 -6.21
CA TRP A 310 -2.78 -3.32 -6.10
C TRP A 310 -3.51 -3.48 -4.75
N ILE A 311 -3.41 -2.49 -3.85
CA ILE A 311 -4.17 -2.46 -2.60
C ILE A 311 -5.27 -1.41 -2.73
N SER A 312 -6.52 -1.82 -2.52
CA SER A 312 -7.63 -0.88 -2.41
C SER A 312 -7.36 0.11 -1.26
N PRO A 313 -7.46 1.43 -1.47
CA PRO A 313 -7.41 2.42 -0.39
C PRO A 313 -8.39 2.10 0.75
N SER A 314 -9.53 1.47 0.41
CA SER A 314 -10.55 1.03 1.37
C SER A 314 -10.14 -0.07 2.35
N VAL A 315 -8.89 -0.55 2.30
CA VAL A 315 -8.29 -1.33 3.39
C VAL A 315 -8.23 -0.51 4.69
N LEU A 316 -8.15 0.82 4.57
CA LEU A 316 -8.10 1.76 5.70
C LEU A 316 -9.49 2.18 6.21
N ASP A 317 -10.57 1.86 5.49
CA ASP A 317 -11.95 2.25 5.85
C ASP A 317 -12.52 1.41 7.02
N ALA A 318 -11.86 0.30 7.38
CA ALA A 318 -12.30 -0.59 8.44
C ALA A 318 -11.96 0.00 9.83
N PRO A 319 -12.93 0.10 10.78
CA PRO A 319 -12.66 0.68 12.10
C PRO A 319 -11.70 -0.16 12.97
N ALA A 320 -11.52 -1.44 12.63
CA ALA A 320 -10.47 -2.29 13.18
C ALA A 320 -10.00 -3.32 12.15
N TYR A 321 -8.70 -3.48 11.95
CA TYR A 321 -8.11 -4.46 11.03
C TYR A 321 -6.68 -4.83 11.42
N ILE A 322 -6.23 -6.01 10.99
CA ILE A 322 -4.86 -6.50 11.19
C ILE A 322 -4.11 -6.48 9.86
N MET A 323 -2.89 -5.94 9.87
CA MET A 323 -1.92 -6.06 8.77
C MET A 323 -0.74 -6.92 9.21
N ILE A 324 -0.34 -7.88 8.38
CA ILE A 324 0.97 -8.53 8.46
C ILE A 324 1.76 -8.17 7.21
N ASN A 325 2.99 -7.69 7.38
CA ASN A 325 3.91 -7.49 6.27
C ASN A 325 5.03 -8.53 6.33
N ILE A 326 5.01 -9.49 5.39
CA ILE A 326 5.85 -10.70 5.41
C ILE A 326 7.37 -10.39 5.50
N PRO A 327 7.99 -9.57 4.62
CA PRO A 327 9.42 -9.24 4.69
C PRO A 327 9.88 -8.58 5.98
N SER A 328 9.04 -7.73 6.59
CA SER A 328 9.37 -7.06 7.86
C SER A 328 9.20 -7.95 9.10
N TYR A 329 8.56 -9.12 8.93
CA TYR A 329 8.14 -10.01 10.00
C TYR A 329 7.41 -9.27 11.15
N GLN A 330 6.54 -8.31 10.80
CA GLN A 330 5.70 -7.53 11.72
C GLN A 330 4.21 -7.83 11.52
N LEU A 331 3.48 -7.85 12.64
CA LEU A 331 2.02 -7.69 12.71
C LEU A 331 1.68 -6.35 13.36
N TYR A 332 0.72 -5.66 12.76
CA TYR A 332 0.09 -4.44 13.26
C TYR A 332 -1.40 -4.70 13.43
N PHE A 333 -1.95 -4.42 14.62
CA PHE A 333 -3.40 -4.30 14.82
C PHE A 333 -3.76 -2.82 14.89
N VAL A 334 -4.58 -2.37 13.95
CA VAL A 334 -5.02 -0.99 13.82
C VAL A 334 -6.48 -0.86 14.23
N LYS A 335 -6.80 0.17 15.01
CA LYS A 335 -8.18 0.55 15.38
C LYS A 335 -8.30 2.06 15.19
N ASN A 336 -9.36 2.53 14.53
CA ASN A 336 -9.60 3.97 14.25
C ASN A 336 -8.36 4.69 13.67
N ASN A 337 -7.69 4.08 12.68
CA ASN A 337 -6.44 4.56 12.07
C ASN A 337 -5.22 4.73 13.01
N GLN A 338 -5.25 4.15 14.22
CA GLN A 338 -4.11 4.11 15.14
C GLN A 338 -3.62 2.67 15.37
N THR A 339 -2.30 2.48 15.35
CA THR A 339 -1.64 1.20 15.65
C THR A 339 -1.74 0.91 17.17
N VAL A 340 -2.69 0.06 17.59
CA VAL A 340 -2.89 -0.28 19.01
C VAL A 340 -2.01 -1.43 19.51
N LEU A 341 -1.49 -2.25 18.60
CA LEU A 341 -0.51 -3.30 18.94
C LEU A 341 0.44 -3.55 17.77
N ARG A 342 1.74 -3.61 18.08
CA ARG A 342 2.80 -4.09 17.19
C ARG A 342 3.47 -5.33 17.81
N SER A 343 3.59 -6.40 17.02
CA SER A 343 4.15 -7.69 17.42
C SER A 343 5.11 -8.20 16.34
N ASN A 344 6.23 -8.82 16.74
CA ASN A 344 6.97 -9.66 15.79
C ASN A 344 6.12 -10.89 15.40
N VAL A 345 6.40 -11.44 14.22
CA VAL A 345 5.85 -12.71 13.75
C VAL A 345 6.93 -13.65 13.21
N VAL A 346 6.61 -14.94 13.12
CA VAL A 346 7.36 -15.96 12.36
C VAL A 346 6.45 -16.44 11.24
N VAL A 347 6.96 -16.42 10.01
CA VAL A 347 6.23 -16.72 8.76
C VAL A 347 6.77 -17.98 8.09
N GLY A 348 6.17 -18.38 6.97
CA GLY A 348 6.56 -19.55 6.20
C GLY A 348 8.02 -19.54 5.72
N THR A 349 8.65 -20.71 5.58
CA THR A 349 9.97 -20.83 4.93
C THR A 349 9.90 -20.44 3.44
N ALA A 350 11.05 -20.33 2.78
CA ALA A 350 11.11 -20.16 1.32
C ALA A 350 10.49 -21.33 0.53
N MET A 351 10.35 -22.53 1.12
CA MET A 351 9.68 -23.69 0.52
C MET A 351 8.18 -23.76 0.87
N THR A 352 7.79 -23.21 2.02
CA THR A 352 6.43 -23.22 2.57
C THR A 352 5.92 -21.79 2.76
N LYS A 353 6.04 -20.99 1.69
CA LYS A 353 5.81 -19.54 1.69
C LYS A 353 4.42 -19.18 2.22
N THR A 354 4.34 -18.24 3.16
CA THR A 354 3.06 -17.65 3.56
C THR A 354 2.43 -16.93 2.36
N VAL A 355 1.14 -17.16 2.15
CA VAL A 355 0.37 -16.64 1.01
C VAL A 355 0.03 -15.16 1.23
N ILE A 356 0.06 -14.37 0.16
CA ILE A 356 -0.38 -12.97 0.13
C ILE A 356 -1.89 -12.96 -0.15
N PHE A 357 -2.72 -12.75 0.86
CA PHE A 357 -4.18 -12.73 0.73
C PHE A 357 -4.84 -11.94 1.87
N SER A 358 -6.18 -11.79 1.83
CA SER A 358 -6.97 -11.26 2.95
C SER A 358 -8.05 -12.23 3.41
N GLY A 359 -8.28 -12.30 4.72
CA GLY A 359 -9.43 -13.00 5.31
C GLY A 359 -10.20 -12.10 6.29
N LYS A 360 -11.25 -12.66 6.90
CA LYS A 360 -12.01 -12.00 7.99
C LYS A 360 -12.00 -12.90 9.22
N MET A 361 -11.35 -12.45 10.29
CA MET A 361 -11.29 -13.16 11.57
C MET A 361 -12.67 -13.23 12.20
N SER A 362 -13.10 -14.43 12.56
CA SER A 362 -14.44 -14.71 13.08
C SER A 362 -14.45 -15.20 14.52
N TYR A 363 -13.37 -15.83 14.98
CA TYR A 363 -13.26 -16.30 16.36
C TYR A 363 -11.81 -16.50 16.80
N ILE A 364 -11.59 -16.47 18.11
CA ILE A 364 -10.35 -16.84 18.79
C ILE A 364 -10.60 -18.17 19.50
N VAL A 365 -9.59 -19.04 19.59
CA VAL A 365 -9.67 -20.30 20.33
C VAL A 365 -8.51 -20.39 21.33
N PHE A 366 -8.85 -20.53 22.60
CA PHE A 366 -7.93 -20.66 23.73
C PHE A 366 -7.76 -22.14 24.11
N SER A 367 -6.60 -22.49 24.69
CA SER A 367 -6.20 -23.89 24.97
C SER A 367 -6.43 -24.81 23.74
N PRO A 368 -5.88 -24.49 22.55
CA PRO A 368 -6.27 -25.14 21.31
C PRO A 368 -5.78 -26.59 21.20
N TYR A 369 -6.59 -27.46 20.60
CA TYR A 369 -6.08 -28.66 19.94
C TYR A 369 -5.36 -28.27 18.65
N TRP A 370 -4.29 -29.00 18.32
CA TRP A 370 -3.63 -28.92 17.00
C TRP A 370 -3.90 -30.21 16.23
N ASN A 371 -4.85 -30.18 15.31
CA ASN A 371 -5.02 -31.26 14.33
C ASN A 371 -3.85 -31.18 13.34
N VAL A 372 -3.01 -32.22 13.29
CA VAL A 372 -1.74 -32.19 12.56
C VAL A 372 -2.01 -32.35 11.05
N PRO A 373 -1.55 -31.44 10.18
CA PRO A 373 -1.72 -31.58 8.74
C PRO A 373 -1.14 -32.89 8.20
N THR A 374 -1.84 -33.55 7.27
CA THR A 374 -1.46 -34.85 6.69
C THR A 374 -0.03 -34.88 6.12
N SER A 375 0.45 -33.75 5.61
CA SER A 375 1.83 -33.56 5.16
C SER A 375 2.85 -33.72 6.29
N ILE A 376 2.59 -33.14 7.46
CA ILE A 376 3.41 -33.25 8.68
C ILE A 376 3.25 -34.64 9.30
N ILE A 377 2.05 -35.22 9.29
CA ILE A 377 1.83 -36.61 9.71
C ILE A 377 2.73 -37.57 8.92
N ASN A 378 2.77 -37.42 7.58
CA ASN A 378 3.55 -38.32 6.72
C ASN A 378 5.06 -38.03 6.74
N LYS A 379 5.50 -36.77 6.90
CA LYS A 379 6.92 -36.39 6.84
C LYS A 379 7.66 -36.36 8.17
N GLU A 380 6.95 -36.15 9.28
CA GLU A 380 7.56 -35.94 10.61
C GLU A 380 7.02 -36.97 11.62
N VAL A 381 5.70 -37.07 11.80
CA VAL A 381 5.10 -37.91 12.85
C VAL A 381 5.30 -39.41 12.57
N LYS A 382 4.98 -39.91 11.38
CA LYS A 382 5.16 -41.34 11.04
C LYS A 382 6.63 -41.79 11.13
N PRO A 383 7.63 -41.04 10.58
CA PRO A 383 9.04 -41.34 10.83
C PRO A 383 9.46 -41.27 12.30
N GLY A 384 8.85 -40.38 13.10
CA GLY A 384 9.03 -40.32 14.55
C GLY A 384 8.50 -41.57 15.27
N MET A 385 7.27 -41.99 14.96
CA MET A 385 6.65 -43.20 15.50
C MET A 385 7.39 -44.49 15.10
N ALA A 386 7.94 -44.55 13.88
CA ALA A 386 8.76 -45.68 13.44
C ALA A 386 10.07 -45.82 14.23
N LYS A 387 10.61 -44.71 14.75
CA LYS A 387 11.81 -44.69 15.61
C LYS A 387 11.51 -44.85 17.10
N ASN A 388 10.33 -44.44 17.55
CA ASN A 388 9.90 -44.51 18.94
C ASN A 388 8.40 -44.85 19.03
N LYS A 389 8.06 -46.03 19.56
CA LYS A 389 6.66 -46.46 19.74
C LYS A 389 5.85 -45.51 20.63
N ASN A 390 6.51 -44.84 21.58
CA ASN A 390 5.90 -43.88 22.51
C ASN A 390 6.00 -42.42 22.01
N TYR A 391 6.22 -42.21 20.70
CA TYR A 391 6.35 -40.88 20.10
C TYR A 391 5.12 -40.00 20.34
N LEU A 392 3.90 -40.55 20.23
CA LEU A 392 2.68 -39.76 20.39
C LEU A 392 2.54 -39.23 21.81
N ASP A 393 2.61 -40.09 22.83
CA ASP A 393 2.46 -39.68 24.24
C ASP A 393 3.56 -38.70 24.67
N SER A 394 4.82 -38.96 24.31
CA SER A 394 5.92 -38.04 24.61
C SER A 394 5.71 -36.64 24.00
N HIS A 395 5.11 -36.55 22.81
CA HIS A 395 4.77 -35.28 22.17
C HIS A 395 3.38 -34.74 22.55
N HIS A 396 2.69 -35.38 23.50
CA HIS A 396 1.33 -35.05 23.95
C HIS A 396 0.30 -35.10 22.80
N MET A 397 0.47 -36.06 21.89
CA MET A 397 -0.39 -36.32 20.74
C MET A 397 -1.24 -37.57 20.95
N GLU A 398 -2.33 -37.67 20.20
CA GLU A 398 -3.20 -38.85 20.17
C GLU A 398 -3.81 -39.06 18.79
N TRP A 399 -4.31 -40.27 18.54
CA TRP A 399 -5.16 -40.56 17.40
C TRP A 399 -6.57 -39.97 17.63
N ASN A 400 -7.13 -39.39 16.57
CA ASN A 400 -8.47 -38.81 16.53
C ASN A 400 -9.05 -39.05 15.14
N ASN A 401 -9.93 -40.05 15.01
CA ASN A 401 -10.66 -40.39 13.78
C ASN A 401 -9.77 -40.47 12.53
N GLY A 402 -8.69 -41.27 12.59
CA GLY A 402 -7.75 -41.47 11.49
C GLY A 402 -6.70 -40.36 11.29
N GLN A 403 -6.79 -39.25 12.03
CA GLN A 403 -5.77 -38.20 12.08
C GLN A 403 -5.03 -38.21 13.41
N VAL A 404 -3.89 -37.51 13.48
CA VAL A 404 -3.17 -37.24 14.73
C VAL A 404 -3.50 -35.81 15.19
N ARG A 405 -3.75 -35.61 16.47
CA ARG A 405 -3.87 -34.27 17.08
C ARG A 405 -2.97 -34.12 18.30
N GLN A 406 -2.42 -32.93 18.52
CA GLN A 406 -1.72 -32.57 19.76
C GLN A 406 -2.71 -31.94 20.76
N LYS A 407 -2.62 -32.38 22.02
CA LYS A 407 -3.45 -31.94 23.14
C LYS A 407 -3.14 -30.49 23.55
N PRO A 408 -4.09 -29.74 24.13
CA PRO A 408 -3.81 -28.42 24.69
C PRO A 408 -2.72 -28.45 25.76
N GLY A 409 -1.93 -27.38 25.85
CA GLY A 409 -0.93 -27.21 26.91
C GLY A 409 0.30 -26.42 26.45
N LYS A 410 1.22 -26.15 27.39
CA LYS A 410 2.42 -25.31 27.17
C LYS A 410 3.34 -25.77 26.04
N ASN A 411 3.32 -27.06 25.69
CA ASN A 411 4.15 -27.67 24.65
C ASN A 411 3.40 -27.81 23.29
N ASN A 412 2.14 -27.38 23.19
CA ASN A 412 1.37 -27.46 21.95
C ASN A 412 1.98 -26.55 20.87
N SER A 413 2.10 -27.04 19.63
CA SER A 413 2.72 -26.29 18.52
C SER A 413 2.00 -24.98 18.16
N LEU A 414 0.71 -24.86 18.50
CA LEU A 414 -0.11 -23.65 18.37
C LEU A 414 -0.10 -22.76 19.63
N GLY A 415 0.67 -23.12 20.65
CA GLY A 415 0.69 -22.46 21.95
C GLY A 415 -0.67 -22.46 22.64
N LEU A 416 -0.95 -21.39 23.38
CA LEU A 416 -2.15 -21.26 24.22
C LEU A 416 -3.35 -20.61 23.52
N VAL A 417 -3.18 -20.09 22.29
CA VAL A 417 -4.24 -19.40 21.53
C VAL A 417 -4.02 -19.42 20.01
N LYS A 418 -5.09 -19.63 19.23
CA LYS A 418 -5.15 -19.49 17.76
C LYS A 418 -6.26 -18.52 17.34
N PHE A 419 -6.01 -17.75 16.27
CA PHE A 419 -6.90 -16.70 15.75
C PHE A 419 -7.39 -17.09 14.35
N MET A 420 -8.70 -17.31 14.21
CA MET A 420 -9.26 -18.00 13.06
C MET A 420 -9.98 -17.05 12.12
N PHE A 421 -9.47 -16.97 10.89
CA PHE A 421 -10.05 -16.25 9.74
C PHE A 421 -10.24 -17.25 8.58
N PRO A 422 -11.34 -18.04 8.56
CA PRO A 422 -11.51 -19.15 7.61
C PRO A 422 -11.21 -18.78 6.15
N ASN A 423 -10.38 -19.58 5.50
CA ASN A 423 -9.85 -19.35 4.15
C ASN A 423 -9.43 -20.67 3.48
N SER A 424 -9.31 -20.65 2.15
CA SER A 424 -8.93 -21.80 1.31
C SER A 424 -7.44 -22.19 1.39
N HIS A 425 -6.62 -21.45 2.12
CA HIS A 425 -5.18 -21.73 2.29
C HIS A 425 -4.84 -22.42 3.62
N SER A 426 -5.83 -22.66 4.48
CA SER A 426 -5.66 -23.22 5.84
C SER A 426 -4.68 -22.43 6.73
N ILE A 427 -4.47 -21.14 6.46
CA ILE A 427 -3.57 -20.25 7.21
C ILE A 427 -4.33 -19.59 8.36
N TYR A 428 -3.70 -19.49 9.53
CA TYR A 428 -4.21 -18.78 10.70
C TYR A 428 -3.06 -18.12 11.49
N LEU A 429 -3.38 -17.21 12.41
CA LEU A 429 -2.39 -16.69 13.37
C LEU A 429 -2.43 -17.56 14.63
N HIS A 430 -1.30 -17.81 15.29
CA HIS A 430 -1.28 -18.58 16.53
C HIS A 430 -0.09 -18.26 17.43
N ASP A 431 -0.19 -18.67 18.69
CA ASP A 431 0.90 -18.66 19.67
C ASP A 431 1.93 -19.78 19.37
N THR A 432 3.05 -19.83 20.08
CA THR A 432 4.05 -20.89 19.92
C THR A 432 4.94 -21.03 21.15
N PRO A 433 5.35 -22.25 21.54
CA PRO A 433 6.36 -22.47 22.58
C PRO A 433 7.75 -22.02 22.13
N SER A 434 8.03 -21.95 20.83
CA SER A 434 9.32 -21.57 20.25
C SER A 434 9.60 -20.06 20.30
N LYS A 435 9.48 -19.43 21.48
CA LYS A 435 9.56 -17.96 21.66
C LYS A 435 10.88 -17.35 21.17
N SER A 436 11.99 -18.05 21.31
CA SER A 436 13.32 -17.62 20.82
C SER A 436 13.43 -17.49 19.30
N LEU A 437 12.42 -17.89 18.52
CA LEU A 437 12.37 -17.60 17.07
C LEU A 437 12.00 -16.15 16.76
N PHE A 438 11.33 -15.43 17.66
CA PHE A 438 11.05 -14.00 17.49
C PHE A 438 12.32 -13.14 17.65
N ASP A 439 13.33 -13.66 18.34
CA ASP A 439 14.63 -13.01 18.52
C ASP A 439 15.57 -13.08 17.31
N ARG A 440 15.26 -13.89 16.30
CA ARG A 440 16.04 -14.02 15.07
C ARG A 440 15.74 -12.86 14.11
N GLU A 441 16.74 -12.45 13.33
CA GLU A 441 16.54 -11.45 12.27
C GLU A 441 15.66 -12.01 11.13
N ASN A 442 16.11 -13.11 10.50
CA ASN A 442 15.28 -13.91 9.60
C ASN A 442 14.32 -14.76 10.43
N ARG A 443 13.01 -14.63 10.17
CA ARG A 443 11.93 -15.33 10.86
C ARG A 443 11.05 -16.17 9.93
N ALA A 444 11.62 -16.69 8.84
CA ALA A 444 10.96 -17.57 7.87
C ALA A 444 11.11 -19.06 8.24
N PHE A 445 10.46 -19.50 9.34
CA PHE A 445 10.62 -20.86 9.93
C PHE A 445 9.35 -21.72 9.96
N SER A 446 8.21 -21.26 9.44
CA SER A 446 6.93 -21.98 9.58
C SER A 446 6.54 -22.80 8.34
N HIS A 447 5.53 -23.67 8.50
CA HIS A 447 4.87 -24.39 7.40
C HIS A 447 3.75 -23.57 6.71
N GLY A 448 3.79 -22.24 6.78
CA GLY A 448 2.90 -21.30 6.07
C GLY A 448 2.02 -20.45 6.99
N CYS A 449 1.59 -21.00 8.13
CA CYS A 449 0.86 -20.27 9.18
C CYS A 449 1.75 -19.23 9.88
N ILE A 450 1.13 -18.25 10.54
CA ILE A 450 1.84 -17.11 11.14
C ILE A 450 1.88 -17.28 12.67
N ARG A 451 3.07 -17.42 13.25
CA ARG A 451 3.24 -17.41 14.70
C ARG A 451 3.36 -15.96 15.18
N VAL A 452 2.73 -15.62 16.30
CA VAL A 452 2.69 -14.27 16.88
C VAL A 452 3.47 -14.23 18.19
N GLU A 453 4.30 -13.21 18.37
CA GLU A 453 5.11 -12.99 19.57
C GLU A 453 4.25 -12.64 20.79
N LYS A 454 3.33 -11.69 20.61
CA LYS A 454 2.44 -11.10 21.63
C LYS A 454 0.96 -11.51 21.46
N PRO A 455 0.60 -12.81 21.47
CA PRO A 455 -0.74 -13.26 21.17
C PRO A 455 -1.73 -13.03 22.33
N LYS A 456 -1.25 -13.04 23.58
CA LYS A 456 -2.07 -12.70 24.75
C LYS A 456 -2.57 -11.25 24.65
N GLU A 457 -1.66 -10.34 24.31
CA GLU A 457 -1.92 -8.92 24.08
C GLU A 457 -2.87 -8.70 22.88
N LEU A 458 -2.68 -9.46 21.80
CA LEU A 458 -3.58 -9.43 20.64
C LEU A 458 -5.01 -9.88 21.00
N ALA A 459 -5.14 -10.96 21.78
CA ALA A 459 -6.44 -11.41 22.28
C ALA A 459 -7.09 -10.37 23.22
N PHE A 460 -6.30 -9.72 24.09
CA PHE A 460 -6.78 -8.64 24.95
C PHE A 460 -7.29 -7.44 24.15
N GLU A 461 -6.56 -6.92 23.16
CA GLU A 461 -7.02 -5.75 22.39
C GLU A 461 -8.19 -6.04 21.44
N ILE A 462 -8.31 -7.28 20.96
CA ILE A 462 -9.48 -7.71 20.15
C ILE A 462 -10.74 -7.81 21.04
N LEU A 463 -10.63 -8.46 22.20
CA LEU A 463 -11.78 -8.74 23.07
C LEU A 463 -12.05 -7.63 24.11
N LYS A 464 -11.25 -6.56 24.13
CA LYS A 464 -11.28 -5.43 25.10
C LYS A 464 -12.67 -4.87 25.42
N ASN A 465 -13.57 -4.87 24.44
CA ASN A 465 -14.91 -4.29 24.56
C ASN A 465 -16.02 -5.37 24.71
N ASP A 466 -15.69 -6.66 24.66
CA ASP A 466 -16.64 -7.75 24.89
C ASP A 466 -16.73 -8.08 26.39
N LYS A 467 -17.84 -7.66 27.01
CA LYS A 467 -18.15 -7.93 28.43
C LYS A 467 -18.18 -9.43 28.77
N LYS A 468 -18.32 -10.32 27.78
CA LYS A 468 -18.25 -11.79 27.97
C LYS A 468 -16.81 -12.31 28.11
N TRP A 469 -15.79 -11.49 27.85
CA TRP A 469 -14.37 -11.86 27.82
C TRP A 469 -13.46 -10.85 28.56
N PRO A 470 -13.66 -10.62 29.87
CA PRO A 470 -12.69 -9.87 30.67
C PRO A 470 -11.32 -10.56 30.70
N GLN A 471 -10.23 -9.80 30.86
CA GLN A 471 -8.85 -10.30 30.77
C GLN A 471 -8.57 -11.52 31.67
N ALA A 472 -9.10 -11.54 32.90
CA ALA A 472 -8.98 -12.68 33.81
C ALA A 472 -9.56 -13.98 33.24
N LYS A 473 -10.71 -13.91 32.53
CA LYS A 473 -11.33 -15.05 31.86
C LYS A 473 -10.54 -15.48 30.61
N ILE A 474 -9.94 -14.53 29.88
CA ILE A 474 -9.03 -14.85 28.76
C ILE A 474 -7.81 -15.62 29.28
N LEU A 475 -7.18 -15.14 30.37
CA LEU A 475 -6.05 -15.81 31.01
C LEU A 475 -6.41 -17.21 31.52
N ALA A 476 -7.58 -17.37 32.16
CA ALA A 476 -8.07 -18.67 32.58
C ALA A 476 -8.26 -19.61 31.39
N ALA A 477 -8.96 -19.18 30.32
CA ALA A 477 -9.20 -20.00 29.14
C ALA A 477 -7.91 -20.38 28.39
N MET A 478 -6.89 -19.52 28.37
CA MET A 478 -5.57 -19.82 27.80
C MET A 478 -4.82 -20.92 28.56
N ASN A 479 -5.09 -21.12 29.86
CA ASN A 479 -4.37 -22.06 30.71
C ASN A 479 -5.23 -23.25 31.18
N ALA A 480 -6.52 -23.30 30.84
CA ALA A 480 -7.48 -24.30 31.30
C ALA A 480 -7.22 -25.73 30.82
N GLY A 481 -6.36 -25.94 29.81
CA GLY A 481 -6.13 -27.25 29.19
C GLY A 481 -7.32 -27.80 28.39
N LYS A 482 -8.41 -27.03 28.30
CA LYS A 482 -9.67 -27.38 27.62
C LYS A 482 -9.99 -26.33 26.56
N GLU A 483 -10.11 -26.76 25.30
CA GLU A 483 -10.34 -25.87 24.17
C GLU A 483 -11.63 -25.04 24.37
N THR A 484 -11.51 -23.71 24.24
CA THR A 484 -12.61 -22.76 24.48
C THR A 484 -12.61 -21.66 23.43
N THR A 485 -13.75 -21.44 22.78
CA THR A 485 -13.88 -20.52 21.63
C THR A 485 -14.56 -19.20 22.00
N ALA A 486 -13.99 -18.08 21.54
CA ALA A 486 -14.52 -16.73 21.63
C ALA A 486 -14.93 -16.22 20.23
N SER A 487 -16.23 -16.25 19.92
CA SER A 487 -16.77 -15.75 18.65
C SER A 487 -16.85 -14.22 18.62
N LEU A 488 -16.27 -13.61 17.60
CA LEU A 488 -16.27 -12.16 17.41
C LEU A 488 -17.60 -11.70 16.81
N GLN A 489 -18.24 -10.69 17.43
CA GLN A 489 -19.48 -10.10 16.91
C GLN A 489 -19.23 -9.39 15.58
N ASN A 490 -18.18 -8.54 15.53
CA ASN A 490 -17.70 -7.89 14.33
C ASN A 490 -16.46 -8.63 13.82
N LYS A 491 -16.49 -9.11 12.57
CA LYS A 491 -15.36 -9.82 11.96
C LYS A 491 -14.25 -8.85 11.58
N ILE A 492 -13.04 -9.07 12.10
CA ILE A 492 -11.88 -8.20 11.88
C ILE A 492 -11.15 -8.62 10.59
N PRO A 493 -10.99 -7.74 9.58
CA PRO A 493 -10.18 -8.03 8.40
C PRO A 493 -8.72 -8.32 8.76
N VAL A 494 -8.13 -9.32 8.12
CA VAL A 494 -6.71 -9.69 8.24
C VAL A 494 -6.10 -9.61 6.86
N TYR A 495 -5.17 -8.68 6.65
CA TYR A 495 -4.48 -8.45 5.39
C TYR A 495 -3.03 -8.93 5.50
N ILE A 496 -2.61 -9.83 4.61
CA ILE A 496 -1.25 -10.37 4.57
C ILE A 496 -0.57 -9.85 3.30
N GLY A 497 0.28 -8.83 3.47
CA GLY A 497 1.01 -8.15 2.40
C GLY A 497 2.48 -8.57 2.30
N TYR A 498 3.13 -8.12 1.22
CA TYR A 498 4.54 -8.36 0.97
C TYR A 498 5.19 -7.08 0.44
N PHE A 499 5.74 -6.29 1.36
CA PHE A 499 6.43 -5.03 1.08
C PHE A 499 7.86 -5.09 1.62
N THR A 500 8.82 -5.13 0.71
CA THR A 500 10.27 -5.06 1.00
C THR A 500 10.76 -3.62 1.14
N THR A 501 9.91 -2.63 0.84
CA THR A 501 10.15 -1.21 1.12
C THR A 501 8.88 -0.58 1.70
N TRP A 502 9.01 0.13 2.82
CA TRP A 502 7.90 0.77 3.52
C TRP A 502 8.34 2.10 4.17
N VAL A 503 7.41 3.02 4.39
CA VAL A 503 7.67 4.30 5.08
C VAL A 503 6.77 4.36 6.30
N ASP A 504 7.37 4.53 7.48
CA ASP A 504 6.64 4.44 8.74
C ASP A 504 5.83 5.71 9.10
N GLU A 505 5.29 5.73 10.32
CA GLU A 505 4.51 6.84 10.86
C GLU A 505 5.37 8.11 11.09
N ASN A 506 6.71 7.99 11.16
CA ASN A 506 7.68 9.08 11.34
C ASN A 506 8.36 9.50 10.02
N ASP A 507 7.84 9.07 8.87
CA ASP A 507 8.44 9.22 7.54
C ASP A 507 9.84 8.61 7.37
N GLY A 508 10.22 7.67 8.25
CA GLY A 508 11.42 6.86 8.10
C GLY A 508 11.26 5.82 6.99
N ILE A 509 12.25 5.73 6.08
CA ILE A 509 12.27 4.74 4.99
C ILE A 509 12.92 3.42 5.45
N HIS A 510 12.16 2.34 5.32
CA HIS A 510 12.58 0.98 5.65
C HIS A 510 12.84 0.16 4.40
N PHE A 511 13.95 -0.60 4.39
CA PHE A 511 14.19 -1.65 3.41
C PHE A 511 14.40 -2.99 4.14
N TYR A 512 13.65 -4.00 3.70
CA TYR A 512 13.69 -5.36 4.23
C TYR A 512 14.28 -6.31 3.19
N ASP A 513 14.79 -7.45 3.64
CA ASP A 513 15.27 -8.52 2.75
C ASP A 513 14.10 -9.11 1.93
N ASP A 514 14.34 -9.47 0.66
CA ASP A 514 13.34 -10.12 -0.19
C ASP A 514 13.23 -11.63 0.11
N VAL A 515 12.68 -11.94 1.30
CA VAL A 515 12.67 -13.28 1.94
C VAL A 515 12.18 -14.44 1.06
N TYR A 516 11.39 -14.15 0.02
CA TYR A 516 10.81 -15.12 -0.92
C TYR A 516 11.24 -14.91 -2.39
N ASN A 517 12.20 -14.02 -2.68
CA ASN A 517 12.66 -13.64 -4.02
C ASN A 517 11.51 -13.21 -4.96
N ARG A 518 10.67 -12.26 -4.51
CA ARG A 518 9.52 -11.73 -5.26
C ARG A 518 9.77 -10.36 -5.91
N ASP A 519 10.77 -9.61 -5.48
CA ASP A 519 11.10 -8.28 -6.03
C ASP A 519 11.62 -8.42 -7.46
N GLU A 520 12.60 -9.30 -7.69
CA GLU A 520 13.19 -9.49 -9.02
C GLU A 520 12.19 -10.06 -10.04
N ARG A 521 11.27 -10.94 -9.61
CA ARG A 521 10.21 -11.45 -10.48
C ARG A 521 9.23 -10.35 -10.91
N LEU A 522 8.95 -9.37 -10.05
CA LEU A 522 8.12 -8.23 -10.39
C LEU A 522 8.89 -7.19 -11.22
N ALA A 523 10.14 -6.91 -10.87
CA ALA A 523 11.00 -5.98 -11.60
C ALA A 523 11.17 -6.35 -13.08
N LYS A 524 11.26 -7.65 -13.40
CA LYS A 524 11.29 -8.13 -14.79
C LYS A 524 10.02 -7.82 -15.59
N LEU A 525 8.86 -7.67 -14.93
CA LEU A 525 7.60 -7.26 -15.57
C LEU A 525 7.44 -5.73 -15.67
N LEU A 526 8.32 -4.96 -15.02
CA LEU A 526 8.26 -3.50 -14.98
C LEU A 526 9.35 -2.80 -15.79
N PHE A 527 10.52 -3.42 -15.94
CA PHE A 527 11.74 -2.76 -16.45
C PHE A 527 12.41 -3.50 -17.62
N LEU A 528 11.88 -4.66 -18.05
CA LEU A 528 12.22 -5.17 -19.38
C LEU A 528 11.32 -4.49 -20.41
N PRO A 529 11.84 -4.14 -21.60
CA PRO A 529 10.98 -3.71 -22.70
C PRO A 529 10.02 -4.84 -23.09
N ASN A 530 8.80 -4.47 -23.52
CA ASN A 530 7.83 -5.38 -24.13
C ASN A 530 7.94 -5.28 -25.65
#